data_AF-A0A318HGJ9-F1
#
_entry.id   AF-A0A318HGJ9-F1
#
_cell.length_a   1.000
_cell.length_b   1.000
_cell.length_c   1.000
_cell.angle_alpha   90.00
_cell.angle_beta   90.00
_cell.angle_gamma   90.00
#
_symmetry.space_group_name_H-M   'P 1'
#
loop_
_entity.id
_entity.type
_entity.pdbx_description
1 polymer ?
#
loop_
_entity_poly.entity_id
_entity_poly.type
_entity_poly.pdbx_seq_one_letter_code
_entity_poly.pdbx_strand_id
1 'polypeptide(L)'
;MIATKIQTTVAFGNPQGISGGDMAQIDTADEAQQQPLRVYAEDLPEAVVDGVAQFLGKPRLRGWIHVYAAVVAFIAGAALVSVSWSVESTRAGLATLLYTFTIVAMFAVSGTYHRVNWQSDTARKWMKRLDHSMIFVFIAGSYTPFALLALPSEKGWVLFWIVWGGAIAGVLLKMFWPSAPRWVGVPLYLLLGWVAAWFVGPIMEGAGVAALVLLIVGGALYSIGGVLYALKWPNPWPTTFGHHEFFHACTAVAAICHYIAMWFAVF
;
A
#
# COMPACT_ATOMS: atom_id res chain seq x y z
N MET A 1 -46.64 75.28 8.90
CA MET A 1 -46.02 74.09 8.27
C MET A 1 -47.14 73.20 7.78
N ILE A 2 -47.15 72.94 6.47
CA ILE A 2 -48.34 72.76 5.66
C ILE A 2 -48.96 71.36 5.86
N ALA A 3 -50.21 71.34 6.31
CA ALA A 3 -51.14 70.23 6.21
C ALA A 3 -52.05 70.49 4.99
N THR A 4 -52.42 69.47 4.20
CA THR A 4 -53.66 69.43 3.39
C THR A 4 -53.94 68.00 2.87
N LYS A 5 -55.14 67.51 3.23
CA LYS A 5 -56.18 66.69 2.54
C LYS A 5 -55.78 65.90 1.27
N ILE A 6 -56.37 64.72 1.01
CA ILE A 6 -57.69 64.56 0.34
C ILE A 6 -58.22 63.10 0.47
N GLN A 7 -59.54 62.98 0.69
CA GLN A 7 -60.39 61.77 0.65
C GLN A 7 -60.74 61.33 -0.79
N THR A 8 -61.32 60.12 -0.93
CA THR A 8 -62.42 59.65 -1.85
C THR A 8 -62.06 58.30 -2.51
N THR A 9 -62.60 57.15 -2.07
CA THR A 9 -63.76 56.36 -2.62
C THR A 9 -63.54 55.95 -4.10
N VAL A 10 -63.63 54.69 -4.57
CA VAL A 10 -64.78 53.76 -4.73
C VAL A 10 -64.27 52.36 -5.16
N ALA A 11 -65.04 51.32 -4.83
CA ALA A 11 -64.90 49.89 -5.14
C ALA A 11 -64.72 49.52 -6.64
N PHE A 12 -64.28 48.27 -6.92
CA PHE A 12 -64.72 47.30 -7.96
C PHE A 12 -63.71 46.14 -7.93
N GLY A 13 -64.08 44.90 -7.58
CA GLY A 13 -64.55 43.90 -8.54
C GLY A 13 -63.40 43.02 -9.03
N ASN A 14 -63.30 41.79 -8.51
CA ASN A 14 -62.42 40.73 -9.04
C ASN A 14 -62.88 40.35 -10.46
N PRO A 15 -61.98 40.01 -11.40
CA PRO A 15 -61.81 38.58 -11.67
C PRO A 15 -60.39 38.14 -12.07
N GLN A 16 -60.16 36.87 -11.76
CA GLN A 16 -59.13 35.92 -12.20
C GLN A 16 -58.22 36.30 -13.38
N GLY A 17 -56.91 36.10 -13.16
CA GLY A 17 -55.89 35.97 -14.19
C GLY A 17 -54.72 35.14 -13.66
N ILE A 18 -54.67 33.87 -14.05
CA ILE A 18 -53.55 32.94 -13.80
C ILE A 18 -52.41 33.33 -14.74
N SER A 19 -51.19 33.57 -14.23
CA SER A 19 -49.95 33.39 -14.98
C SER A 19 -48.71 33.66 -14.13
N GLY A 20 -47.95 32.59 -13.86
CA GLY A 20 -46.49 32.63 -13.87
C GLY A 20 -45.79 33.06 -12.58
N GLY A 21 -45.38 32.08 -11.78
CA GLY A 21 -44.33 32.28 -10.78
C GLY A 21 -44.46 31.37 -9.58
N ASP A 22 -44.24 30.06 -9.75
CA ASP A 22 -43.94 29.16 -8.64
C ASP A 22 -43.31 27.86 -9.19
N MET A 23 -42.03 27.93 -9.57
CA MET A 23 -41.19 26.75 -9.77
C MET A 23 -39.74 27.03 -9.35
N ALA A 24 -39.54 27.54 -8.13
CA ALA A 24 -38.18 27.69 -7.60
C ALA A 24 -38.12 27.76 -6.05
N GLN A 25 -38.93 26.98 -5.33
CA GLN A 25 -38.81 26.96 -3.87
C GLN A 25 -39.15 25.63 -3.19
N ILE A 26 -38.94 24.52 -3.89
CA ILE A 26 -39.01 23.17 -3.31
C ILE A 26 -37.71 22.46 -3.73
N ASP A 27 -36.67 22.53 -2.90
CA ASP A 27 -35.73 21.41 -2.62
C ASP A 27 -34.48 21.80 -1.80
N THR A 28 -34.08 23.07 -1.78
CA THR A 28 -32.74 23.42 -1.28
C THR A 28 -32.56 23.31 0.24
N ALA A 29 -33.66 23.41 1.02
CA ALA A 29 -33.60 23.28 2.48
C ALA A 29 -33.51 21.81 2.94
N ASP A 30 -34.14 20.89 2.21
CA ASP A 30 -34.15 19.47 2.54
C ASP A 30 -32.82 18.81 2.12
N GLU A 31 -32.26 19.19 0.96
CA GLU A 31 -30.90 18.79 0.55
C GLU A 31 -29.83 19.27 1.56
N ALA A 32 -29.91 20.51 2.04
CA ALA A 32 -28.94 21.08 2.97
C ALA A 32 -28.96 20.44 4.38
N GLN A 33 -30.10 19.89 4.80
CA GLN A 33 -30.24 19.14 6.06
C GLN A 33 -29.94 17.64 5.90
N GLN A 34 -30.19 17.07 4.72
CA GLN A 34 -29.87 15.68 4.40
C GLN A 34 -28.37 15.46 4.13
N GLN A 35 -27.65 16.47 3.61
CA GLN A 35 -26.22 16.38 3.37
C GLN A 35 -25.38 16.11 4.63
N PRO A 36 -25.52 16.85 5.75
CA PRO A 36 -24.78 16.56 6.98
C PRO A 36 -25.19 15.23 7.62
N LEU A 37 -26.45 14.80 7.49
CA LEU A 37 -26.93 13.51 7.98
C LEU A 37 -26.41 12.33 7.16
N ARG A 38 -26.33 12.46 5.82
CA ARG A 38 -25.73 11.44 4.96
C ARG A 38 -24.22 11.32 5.18
N VAL A 39 -23.52 12.44 5.30
CA VAL A 39 -22.07 12.45 5.62
C VAL A 39 -21.82 11.78 6.98
N TYR A 40 -22.66 12.03 7.99
CA TYR A 40 -22.58 11.33 9.28
C TYR A 40 -22.85 9.83 9.18
N ALA A 41 -23.80 9.41 8.34
CA ALA A 41 -24.17 8.00 8.18
C ALA A 41 -23.14 7.20 7.36
N GLU A 42 -22.48 7.81 6.38
CA GLU A 42 -21.42 7.18 5.58
C GLU A 42 -20.14 6.96 6.41
N ASP A 43 -19.83 7.86 7.34
CA ASP A 43 -18.63 7.79 8.18
C ASP A 43 -18.83 6.99 9.48
N LEU A 44 -20.08 6.71 9.86
CA LEU A 44 -20.44 5.95 11.08
C LEU A 44 -19.72 4.59 11.18
N PRO A 45 -19.65 3.77 10.12
CA PRO A 45 -18.98 2.47 10.19
C PRO A 45 -17.46 2.62 10.41
N GLU A 46 -16.83 3.61 9.77
CA GLU A 46 -15.37 3.79 9.88
C GLU A 46 -15.00 4.39 11.23
N ALA A 47 -15.78 5.35 11.74
CA ALA A 47 -15.63 5.92 13.07
C ALA A 47 -15.84 4.88 14.19
N VAL A 48 -16.81 3.97 14.04
CA VAL A 48 -17.05 2.87 14.99
C VAL A 48 -15.91 1.85 14.95
N VAL A 49 -15.43 1.47 13.76
CA VAL A 49 -14.28 0.55 13.61
C VAL A 49 -13.02 1.15 14.24
N ASP A 50 -12.76 2.43 13.99
CA ASP A 50 -11.57 3.11 14.52
C ASP A 50 -11.68 3.31 16.06
N GLY A 51 -12.89 3.57 16.58
CA GLY A 51 -13.17 3.62 18.02
C GLY A 51 -13.00 2.28 18.73
N VAL A 52 -13.49 1.19 18.14
CA VAL A 52 -13.31 -0.18 18.65
C VAL A 52 -11.83 -0.59 18.61
N ALA A 53 -11.11 -0.23 17.55
CA ALA A 53 -9.67 -0.49 17.45
C ALA A 53 -8.85 0.29 18.50
N GLN A 54 -9.23 1.53 18.80
CA GLN A 54 -8.61 2.29 19.90
C GLN A 54 -8.86 1.65 21.27
N PHE A 55 -10.06 1.12 21.50
CA PHE A 55 -10.42 0.46 22.75
C PHE A 55 -9.70 -0.88 22.95
N LEU A 56 -9.60 -1.69 21.90
CA LEU A 56 -8.96 -3.02 21.95
C LEU A 56 -7.43 -2.95 22.01
N GLY A 57 -6.85 -1.80 21.66
CA GLY A 57 -5.41 -1.60 21.62
C GLY A 57 -4.73 -2.36 20.48
N LYS A 58 -3.40 -2.23 20.43
CA LYS A 58 -2.59 -2.85 19.38
C LYS A 58 -2.55 -4.38 19.54
N PRO A 59 -2.77 -5.18 18.48
CA PRO A 59 -2.74 -6.62 18.58
C PRO A 59 -1.39 -7.14 19.11
N ARG A 60 -1.42 -8.17 19.95
CA ARG A 60 -0.23 -8.70 20.65
C ARG A 60 0.88 -9.17 19.69
N LEU A 61 0.52 -9.79 18.57
CA LEU A 61 1.47 -10.35 17.60
C LEU A 61 1.96 -9.34 16.56
N ARG A 62 1.50 -8.08 16.63
CA ARG A 62 1.88 -7.02 15.70
C ARG A 62 3.40 -6.89 15.61
N GLY A 63 3.93 -7.07 14.39
CA GLY A 63 5.34 -6.88 14.05
C GLY A 63 6.27 -8.07 14.35
N TRP A 64 5.85 -9.08 15.13
CA TRP A 64 6.74 -10.19 15.50
C TRP A 64 7.17 -11.04 14.31
N ILE A 65 6.26 -11.31 13.37
CA ILE A 65 6.57 -12.07 12.15
C ILE A 65 7.73 -11.42 11.39
N HIS A 66 7.73 -10.08 11.26
CA HIS A 66 8.79 -9.36 10.57
C HIS A 66 10.11 -9.33 11.35
N VAL A 67 10.07 -9.31 12.69
CA VAL A 67 11.29 -9.45 13.51
C VAL A 67 11.98 -10.80 13.25
N TYR A 68 11.22 -11.90 13.30
CA TYR A 68 11.78 -13.22 13.02
C TYR A 68 12.21 -13.36 11.55
N ALA A 69 11.40 -12.86 10.61
CA ALA A 69 11.73 -12.88 9.19
C ALA A 69 13.01 -12.08 8.89
N ALA A 70 13.30 -10.98 9.60
CA ALA A 70 14.54 -10.24 9.42
C ALA A 70 15.78 -11.09 9.76
N VAL A 71 15.73 -11.84 10.87
CA VAL A 71 16.82 -12.75 11.28
C VAL A 71 16.99 -13.89 10.30
N VAL A 72 15.88 -14.53 9.89
CA VAL A 72 15.91 -15.61 8.91
C VAL A 72 16.43 -15.11 7.56
N ALA A 73 15.96 -13.96 7.08
CA ALA A 73 16.40 -13.36 5.82
C ALA A 73 17.89 -12.99 5.86
N PHE A 74 18.40 -12.55 7.01
CA PHE A 74 19.83 -12.26 7.16
C PHE A 74 20.67 -13.53 7.02
N ILE A 75 20.32 -14.61 7.71
CA ILE A 75 21.06 -15.88 7.67
C ILE A 75 20.96 -16.51 6.27
N ALA A 76 19.75 -16.63 5.74
CA ALA A 76 19.50 -17.23 4.44
C ALA A 76 20.11 -16.40 3.29
N GLY A 77 19.99 -15.08 3.37
CA GLY A 77 20.59 -14.16 2.42
C GLY A 77 22.10 -14.17 2.46
N ALA A 78 22.72 -14.23 3.65
CA ALA A 78 24.18 -14.38 3.77
C ALA A 78 24.66 -15.65 3.05
N ALA A 79 23.97 -16.77 3.20
CA ALA A 79 24.29 -18.00 2.46
C ALA A 79 24.19 -17.79 0.94
N LEU A 80 23.10 -17.20 0.44
CA LEU A 80 22.92 -16.91 -0.99
C LEU A 80 24.05 -16.01 -1.52
N VAL A 81 24.38 -14.91 -0.81
CA VAL A 81 25.43 -13.97 -1.20
C VAL A 81 26.79 -14.66 -1.24
N SER A 82 27.15 -15.40 -0.19
CA SER A 82 28.44 -16.07 -0.10
C SER A 82 28.63 -17.09 -1.22
N VAL A 83 27.63 -17.92 -1.51
CA VAL A 83 27.72 -18.92 -2.58
C VAL A 83 27.74 -18.24 -3.96
N SER A 84 26.87 -17.25 -4.19
CA SER A 84 26.83 -16.51 -5.47
C SER A 84 28.15 -15.81 -5.78
N TRP A 85 28.80 -15.24 -4.75
CA TRP A 85 30.10 -14.60 -4.91
C TRP A 85 31.22 -15.62 -5.19
N SER A 86 31.18 -16.75 -4.49
CA SER A 86 32.22 -17.79 -4.55
C SER A 86 32.17 -18.62 -5.82
N VAL A 87 30.98 -18.95 -6.30
CA VAL A 87 30.77 -19.99 -7.32
C VAL A 87 30.45 -19.38 -8.68
N GLU A 88 29.66 -18.29 -8.72
CA GLU A 88 29.25 -17.68 -9.98
C GLU A 88 30.15 -16.52 -10.39
N SER A 89 30.05 -15.38 -9.70
CA SER A 89 30.82 -14.18 -10.04
C SER A 89 30.65 -13.06 -9.02
N THR A 90 31.55 -12.07 -9.06
CA THR A 90 31.39 -10.79 -8.35
C THR A 90 30.05 -10.11 -8.70
N ARG A 91 29.59 -10.21 -9.96
CA ARG A 91 28.31 -9.64 -10.39
C ARG A 91 27.13 -10.33 -9.68
N ALA A 92 27.15 -11.66 -9.59
CA ALA A 92 26.14 -12.42 -8.88
C ALA A 92 26.14 -12.13 -7.38
N GLY A 93 27.32 -12.05 -6.77
CA GLY A 93 27.49 -11.65 -5.38
C GLY A 93 26.93 -10.26 -5.07
N LEU A 94 27.18 -9.26 -5.93
CA LEU A 94 26.66 -7.90 -5.75
C LEU A 94 25.13 -7.82 -5.95
N ALA A 95 24.60 -8.51 -6.96
CA ALA A 95 23.15 -8.52 -7.23
C ALA A 95 22.36 -9.17 -6.07
N THR A 96 22.85 -10.29 -5.57
CA THR A 96 22.24 -11.00 -4.43
C THR A 96 22.48 -10.29 -3.10
N LEU A 97 23.58 -9.55 -2.95
CA LEU A 97 23.82 -8.68 -1.80
C LEU A 97 22.81 -7.54 -1.75
N LEU A 98 22.53 -6.90 -2.90
CA LEU A 98 21.53 -5.83 -2.98
C LEU A 98 20.14 -6.37 -2.62
N TYR A 99 19.74 -7.50 -3.19
CA TYR A 99 18.51 -8.20 -2.81
C TYR A 99 18.46 -8.46 -1.30
N THR A 100 19.48 -9.13 -0.75
CA THR A 100 19.57 -9.50 0.67
C THR A 100 19.50 -8.29 1.58
N PHE A 101 20.20 -7.21 1.25
CA PHE A 101 20.13 -5.97 2.00
C PHE A 101 18.70 -5.42 2.05
N THR A 102 18.01 -5.35 0.91
CA THR A 102 16.67 -4.76 0.85
C THR A 102 15.62 -5.57 1.62
N ILE A 103 15.64 -6.91 1.53
CA ILE A 103 14.69 -7.78 2.26
C ILE A 103 14.94 -7.74 3.78
N VAL A 104 16.20 -7.77 4.21
CA VAL A 104 16.56 -7.66 5.63
C VAL A 104 16.16 -6.29 6.15
N ALA A 105 16.48 -5.21 5.42
CA ALA A 105 16.12 -3.86 5.81
C ALA A 105 14.60 -3.67 5.87
N MET A 106 13.84 -4.21 4.90
CA MET A 106 12.38 -4.15 4.91
C MET A 106 11.80 -4.81 6.16
N PHE A 107 12.17 -6.05 6.45
CA PHE A 107 11.67 -6.75 7.64
C PHE A 107 12.15 -6.12 8.95
N ALA A 108 13.41 -5.69 9.02
CA ALA A 108 13.97 -5.07 10.23
C ALA A 108 13.31 -3.73 10.54
N VAL A 109 13.15 -2.86 9.53
CA VAL A 109 12.45 -1.57 9.67
C VAL A 109 11.00 -1.81 10.08
N SER A 110 10.31 -2.74 9.44
CA SER A 110 8.90 -3.03 9.71
C SER A 110 8.67 -3.62 11.10
N GLY A 111 9.51 -4.58 11.49
CA GLY A 111 9.55 -5.12 12.84
C GLY A 111 9.80 -4.02 13.87
N THR A 112 10.79 -3.17 13.65
CA THR A 112 11.13 -2.06 14.56
C THR A 112 9.99 -1.06 14.69
N TYR A 113 9.41 -0.60 13.58
CA TYR A 113 8.28 0.31 13.55
C TYR A 113 7.11 -0.21 14.38
N HIS A 114 6.83 -1.51 14.26
CA HIS A 114 5.73 -2.17 14.95
C HIS A 114 6.05 -2.70 16.33
N ARG A 115 7.30 -2.77 16.80
CA ARG A 115 7.62 -3.26 18.15
C ARG A 115 8.01 -2.15 19.11
N VAL A 116 8.58 -1.06 18.63
CA VAL A 116 8.98 0.07 19.46
C VAL A 116 7.75 0.88 19.90
N ASN A 117 7.71 1.23 21.20
CA ASN A 117 6.76 2.18 21.75
C ASN A 117 7.31 3.60 21.60
N TRP A 118 7.03 4.21 20.45
CA TRP A 118 7.50 5.54 20.09
C TRP A 118 6.90 6.62 21.01
N GLN A 119 7.75 7.28 21.81
CA GLN A 119 7.34 8.40 22.67
C GLN A 119 7.22 9.73 21.90
N SER A 120 7.96 9.86 20.79
CA SER A 120 7.90 11.03 19.91
C SER A 120 7.03 10.75 18.68
N ASP A 121 6.00 11.56 18.48
CA ASP A 121 5.16 11.51 17.28
C ASP A 121 5.96 11.75 16.00
N THR A 122 6.96 12.63 16.07
CA THR A 122 7.85 12.91 14.94
C THR A 122 8.66 11.68 14.57
N ALA A 123 9.26 11.00 15.55
CA ALA A 123 10.01 9.76 15.32
C ALA A 123 9.10 8.66 14.74
N ARG A 124 7.89 8.50 15.30
CA ARG A 124 6.90 7.53 14.80
C ARG A 124 6.50 7.80 13.35
N LYS A 125 6.30 9.08 12.99
CA LYS A 125 5.97 9.48 11.62
C LYS A 125 7.10 9.17 10.65
N TRP A 126 8.35 9.49 11.00
CA TRP A 126 9.51 9.17 10.15
C TRP A 126 9.69 7.66 9.96
N MET A 127 9.54 6.88 11.03
CA MET A 127 9.64 5.42 10.93
C MET A 127 8.51 4.81 10.12
N LYS A 128 7.30 5.36 10.18
CA LYS A 128 6.21 4.97 9.27
C LYS A 128 6.56 5.24 7.81
N ARG A 129 7.16 6.40 7.52
CA ARG A 129 7.61 6.74 6.16
C ARG A 129 8.67 5.76 5.68
N LEU A 130 9.65 5.44 6.52
CA LEU A 130 10.70 4.49 6.21
C LEU A 130 10.14 3.08 5.96
N ASP A 131 9.28 2.58 6.84
CA ASP A 131 8.60 1.28 6.71
C ASP A 131 7.85 1.13 5.38
N HIS A 132 7.02 2.12 5.05
CA HIS A 132 6.27 2.11 3.78
C HIS A 132 7.15 2.31 2.54
N SER A 133 8.30 2.97 2.69
CA SER A 133 9.27 3.19 1.59
C SER A 133 10.06 1.93 1.30
N MET A 134 10.42 1.16 2.34
CA MET A 134 11.17 -0.08 2.18
C MET A 134 10.44 -1.11 1.34
N ILE A 135 9.11 -1.08 1.25
CA ILE A 135 8.34 -1.94 0.33
C ILE A 135 8.74 -1.67 -1.12
N PHE A 136 8.83 -0.41 -1.54
CA PHE A 136 9.25 -0.05 -2.91
C PHE A 136 10.69 -0.47 -3.19
N VAL A 137 11.59 -0.19 -2.24
CA VAL A 137 13.01 -0.54 -2.36
C VAL A 137 13.19 -2.06 -2.43
N PHE A 138 12.46 -2.81 -1.61
CA PHE A 138 12.48 -4.27 -1.63
C PHE A 138 11.95 -4.83 -2.94
N ILE A 139 10.86 -4.28 -3.51
CA ILE A 139 10.38 -4.69 -4.82
C ILE A 139 11.53 -4.58 -5.84
N ALA A 140 12.17 -3.41 -5.97
CA ALA A 140 13.30 -3.23 -6.90
C ALA A 140 14.50 -4.14 -6.58
N GLY A 141 14.84 -4.31 -5.30
CA GLY A 141 15.88 -5.24 -4.87
C GLY A 141 15.59 -6.69 -5.26
N SER A 142 14.34 -7.14 -5.14
CA SER A 142 13.91 -8.49 -5.52
C SER A 142 13.98 -8.74 -7.03
N TYR A 143 13.82 -7.71 -7.85
CA TYR A 143 14.00 -7.83 -9.29
C TYR A 143 15.46 -7.88 -9.74
N THR A 144 16.39 -7.41 -8.91
CA THR A 144 17.78 -7.17 -9.32
C THR A 144 18.51 -8.45 -9.76
N PRO A 145 18.45 -9.58 -9.02
CA PRO A 145 19.11 -10.81 -9.47
C PRO A 145 18.56 -11.32 -10.80
N PHE A 146 17.24 -11.33 -11.00
CA PHE A 146 16.63 -11.71 -12.27
C PHE A 146 17.07 -10.78 -13.42
N ALA A 147 17.00 -9.48 -13.20
CA ALA A 147 17.36 -8.48 -14.20
C ALA A 147 18.84 -8.57 -14.61
N LEU A 148 19.73 -8.84 -13.66
CA LEU A 148 21.17 -8.81 -13.92
C LEU A 148 21.78 -10.17 -14.25
N LEU A 149 21.15 -11.28 -13.90
CA LEU A 149 21.73 -12.62 -14.01
C LEU A 149 20.92 -13.56 -14.90
N ALA A 150 19.59 -13.57 -14.76
CA ALA A 150 18.73 -14.50 -15.49
C ALA A 150 18.34 -14.00 -16.89
N LEU A 151 18.15 -12.69 -17.07
CA LEU A 151 17.64 -12.13 -18.33
C LEU A 151 18.76 -11.80 -19.33
N PRO A 152 18.48 -11.87 -20.65
CA PRO A 152 19.34 -11.25 -21.65
C PRO A 152 19.60 -9.78 -21.32
N SER A 153 20.86 -9.33 -21.47
CA SER A 153 21.36 -8.03 -20.98
C SER A 153 20.42 -6.85 -21.26
N GLU A 154 19.93 -6.71 -22.49
CA GLU A 154 19.03 -5.61 -22.88
C GLU A 154 17.72 -5.62 -22.09
N LYS A 155 17.03 -6.77 -22.05
CA LYS A 155 15.77 -6.93 -21.30
C LYS A 155 16.00 -6.77 -19.80
N GLY A 156 17.13 -7.27 -19.32
CA GLY A 156 17.58 -7.13 -17.94
C GLY A 156 17.70 -5.68 -17.50
N TRP A 157 18.39 -4.85 -18.28
CA TRP A 157 18.53 -3.41 -17.98
C TRP A 157 17.21 -2.65 -18.08
N VAL A 158 16.34 -3.00 -19.03
CA VAL A 158 14.99 -2.42 -19.11
C VAL A 158 14.21 -2.72 -17.84
N LEU A 159 14.18 -3.98 -17.41
CA LEU A 159 13.53 -4.40 -16.16
C LEU A 159 14.11 -3.64 -14.95
N PHE A 160 15.44 -3.60 -14.83
CA PHE A 160 16.15 -2.93 -13.75
C PHE A 160 15.76 -1.45 -13.63
N TRP A 161 15.76 -0.70 -14.74
CA TRP A 161 15.45 0.73 -14.70
C TRP A 161 13.97 1.03 -14.44
N ILE A 162 13.06 0.18 -14.95
CA ILE A 162 11.62 0.31 -14.64
C ILE A 162 11.40 0.16 -13.13
N VAL A 163 11.92 -0.91 -12.53
CA VAL A 163 11.64 -1.22 -11.12
C VAL A 163 12.35 -0.27 -10.16
N TRP A 164 13.60 0.11 -10.44
CA TRP A 164 14.32 1.08 -9.62
C TRP A 164 13.79 2.51 -9.80
N GLY A 165 13.42 2.90 -11.02
CA GLY A 165 12.76 4.18 -11.29
C GLY A 165 11.42 4.29 -10.56
N GLY A 166 10.59 3.24 -10.65
CA GLY A 166 9.33 3.14 -9.92
C GLY A 166 9.53 3.13 -8.40
N ALA A 167 10.58 2.46 -7.90
CA ALA A 167 10.88 2.46 -6.48
C ALA A 167 11.29 3.84 -5.98
N ILE A 168 12.15 4.56 -6.70
CA ILE A 168 12.53 5.95 -6.37
C ILE A 168 11.27 6.83 -6.33
N ALA A 169 10.42 6.77 -7.36
CA ALA A 169 9.16 7.52 -7.39
C ALA A 169 8.26 7.19 -6.18
N GLY A 170 8.15 5.90 -5.82
CA GLY A 170 7.39 5.44 -4.66
C GLY A 170 7.96 5.94 -3.32
N VAL A 171 9.28 5.93 -3.15
CA VAL A 171 9.95 6.48 -1.97
C VAL A 171 9.70 7.99 -1.87
N LEU A 172 9.88 8.73 -2.96
CA LEU A 172 9.62 10.18 -3.00
C LEU A 172 8.18 10.49 -2.65
N LEU A 173 7.21 9.73 -3.19
CA LEU A 173 5.80 9.85 -2.83
C LEU A 173 5.58 9.70 -1.32
N LYS A 174 6.22 8.72 -0.67
CA LYS A 174 6.08 8.49 0.79
C LYS A 174 6.81 9.53 1.64
N MET A 175 7.90 10.11 1.13
CA MET A 175 8.61 11.19 1.82
C MET A 175 7.87 12.52 1.74
N PHE A 176 7.33 12.88 0.56
CA PHE A 176 6.65 14.15 0.33
C PHE A 176 5.16 14.12 0.66
N TRP A 177 4.50 12.95 0.59
CA TRP A 177 3.10 12.79 0.98
C TRP A 177 2.88 11.66 2.00
N PRO A 178 3.27 11.88 3.28
CA PRO A 178 3.21 10.86 4.33
C PRO A 178 1.79 10.49 4.75
N SER A 179 0.83 11.39 4.54
CA SER A 179 -0.60 11.20 4.80
C SER A 179 -1.32 10.56 3.62
N ALA A 180 -0.63 10.21 2.53
CA ALA A 180 -1.22 9.57 1.37
C ALA A 180 -2.04 8.34 1.81
N PRO A 181 -3.30 8.24 1.39
CA PRO A 181 -4.16 7.16 1.81
C PRO A 181 -3.63 5.82 1.30
N ARG A 182 -3.92 4.74 2.04
CA ARG A 182 -3.46 3.38 1.72
C ARG A 182 -3.92 2.89 0.35
N TRP A 183 -5.09 3.34 -0.13
CA TRP A 183 -5.58 3.01 -1.48
C TRP A 183 -4.71 3.59 -2.60
N VAL A 184 -3.85 4.58 -2.33
CA VAL A 184 -2.84 5.03 -3.30
C VAL A 184 -1.61 4.12 -3.23
N GLY A 185 -1.14 3.81 -2.01
CA GLY A 185 0.07 3.02 -1.81
C GLY A 185 -0.05 1.58 -2.33
N VAL A 186 -1.12 0.88 -1.97
CA VAL A 186 -1.28 -0.55 -2.28
C VAL A 186 -1.29 -0.81 -3.79
N PRO A 187 -2.10 -0.12 -4.62
CA PRO A 187 -2.05 -0.30 -6.07
C PRO A 187 -0.67 0.01 -6.66
N LEU A 188 0.04 1.03 -6.16
CA LEU A 188 1.40 1.32 -6.66
C LEU A 188 2.39 0.19 -6.34
N TYR A 189 2.30 -0.42 -5.15
CA TYR A 189 3.10 -1.60 -4.82
C TYR A 189 2.77 -2.77 -5.74
N LEU A 190 1.49 -3.00 -6.03
CA LEU A 190 1.05 -4.09 -6.90
C LEU A 190 1.48 -3.84 -8.35
N LEU A 191 1.26 -2.65 -8.89
CA LEU A 191 1.67 -2.31 -10.26
C LEU A 191 3.18 -2.50 -10.45
N LEU A 192 3.99 -1.99 -9.51
CA LEU A 192 5.43 -2.17 -9.57
C LEU A 192 5.83 -3.65 -9.36
N GLY A 193 5.17 -4.33 -8.44
CA GLY A 193 5.40 -5.74 -8.12
C GLY A 193 5.04 -6.70 -9.25
N TRP A 194 4.14 -6.32 -10.17
CA TRP A 194 3.70 -7.15 -11.30
C TRP A 194 4.44 -6.87 -12.62
N VAL A 195 5.46 -5.99 -12.63
CA VAL A 195 6.30 -5.73 -13.82
C VAL A 195 6.89 -7.02 -14.41
N ALA A 196 7.20 -8.02 -13.57
CA ALA A 196 7.66 -9.36 -13.95
C ALA A 196 6.76 -10.03 -15.01
N ALA A 197 5.46 -9.74 -15.02
CA ALA A 197 4.50 -10.34 -15.95
C ALA A 197 4.87 -10.06 -17.41
N TRP A 198 5.46 -8.90 -17.71
CA TRP A 198 5.93 -8.57 -19.06
C TRP A 198 7.22 -9.31 -19.45
N PHE A 199 7.89 -9.94 -18.49
CA PHE A 199 9.17 -10.63 -18.67
C PHE A 199 9.06 -12.14 -18.42
N VAL A 200 7.85 -12.72 -18.41
CA VAL A 200 7.63 -14.15 -18.15
C VAL A 200 8.45 -15.05 -19.08
N GLY A 201 8.46 -14.79 -20.39
CA GLY A 201 9.26 -15.57 -21.35
C GLY A 201 10.76 -15.56 -21.01
N PRO A 202 11.40 -14.38 -20.95
CA PRO A 202 12.80 -14.26 -20.53
C PRO A 202 13.12 -14.86 -19.15
N ILE A 203 12.23 -14.72 -18.16
CA ILE A 203 12.41 -15.32 -16.84
C ILE A 203 12.37 -16.85 -16.92
N MET A 204 11.43 -17.41 -17.69
CA MET A 204 11.30 -18.85 -17.87
C MET A 204 12.50 -19.45 -18.59
N GLU A 205 13.03 -18.77 -19.60
CA GLU A 205 14.23 -19.18 -20.34
C GLU A 205 15.50 -19.08 -19.47
N GLY A 206 15.61 -18.03 -18.66
CA GLY A 206 16.81 -17.72 -17.90
C GLY A 206 16.92 -18.38 -16.52
N ALA A 207 15.79 -18.50 -15.80
CA ALA A 207 15.72 -19.03 -14.43
C ALA A 207 14.90 -20.32 -14.34
N GLY A 208 14.31 -20.78 -15.45
CA GLY A 208 13.51 -22.00 -15.50
C GLY A 208 12.08 -21.85 -14.99
N VAL A 209 11.29 -22.89 -15.25
CA VAL A 209 9.86 -22.96 -14.90
C VAL A 209 9.65 -22.96 -13.38
N ALA A 210 10.53 -23.60 -12.62
CA ALA A 210 10.44 -23.65 -11.16
C ALA A 210 10.51 -22.24 -10.53
N ALA A 211 11.47 -21.42 -10.96
CA ALA A 211 11.58 -20.03 -10.52
C ALA A 211 10.33 -19.22 -10.89
N LEU A 212 9.83 -19.38 -12.12
CA LEU A 212 8.62 -18.70 -12.56
C LEU A 212 7.40 -19.05 -11.70
N VAL A 213 7.17 -20.33 -11.40
CA VAL A 213 6.05 -20.76 -10.54
C VAL A 213 6.19 -20.17 -9.14
N LEU A 214 7.39 -20.19 -8.56
CA LEU A 214 7.66 -19.59 -7.25
C LEU A 214 7.40 -18.07 -7.25
N LEU A 215 7.76 -17.37 -8.32
CA LEU A 215 7.46 -15.94 -8.48
C LEU A 215 5.97 -15.68 -8.62
N ILE A 216 5.22 -16.51 -9.36
CA ILE A 216 3.76 -16.36 -9.50
C ILE A 216 3.08 -16.60 -8.15
N VAL A 217 3.45 -17.68 -7.45
CA VAL A 217 2.89 -18.00 -6.12
C VAL A 217 3.24 -16.91 -5.11
N GLY A 218 4.50 -16.47 -5.07
CA GLY A 218 4.95 -15.38 -4.21
C GLY A 218 4.27 -14.05 -4.52
N GLY A 219 4.18 -13.67 -5.79
CA GLY A 219 3.48 -12.47 -6.26
C GLY A 219 1.99 -12.49 -5.93
N ALA A 220 1.34 -13.65 -6.05
CA ALA A 220 -0.05 -13.85 -5.64
C ALA A 220 -0.19 -13.68 -4.11
N LEU A 221 0.70 -14.26 -3.31
CA LEU A 221 0.69 -14.11 -1.84
C LEU A 221 0.91 -12.66 -1.41
N TYR A 222 1.85 -11.92 -2.03
CA TYR A 222 2.02 -10.49 -1.79
C TYR A 222 0.74 -9.72 -2.13
N SER A 223 0.10 -10.06 -3.24
CA SER A 223 -1.14 -9.41 -3.69
C SER A 223 -2.29 -9.67 -2.71
N ILE A 224 -2.50 -10.92 -2.32
CA ILE A 224 -3.51 -11.32 -1.33
C ILE A 224 -3.27 -10.56 -0.03
N GLY A 225 -2.05 -10.59 0.51
CA GLY A 225 -1.71 -9.86 1.73
C GLY A 225 -2.02 -8.36 1.60
N GLY A 226 -1.63 -7.73 0.50
CA GLY A 226 -1.88 -6.31 0.24
C GLY A 226 -3.37 -5.96 0.18
N VAL A 227 -4.18 -6.84 -0.42
CA VAL A 227 -5.65 -6.70 -0.46
C VAL A 227 -6.25 -6.87 0.93
N LEU A 228 -5.87 -7.90 1.70
CA LEU A 228 -6.33 -8.08 3.09
C LEU A 228 -6.02 -6.86 3.97
N TYR A 229 -4.81 -6.32 3.82
CA TYR A 229 -4.40 -5.08 4.48
C TYR A 229 -5.27 -3.89 4.06
N ALA A 230 -5.49 -3.70 2.76
CA ALA A 230 -6.28 -2.60 2.23
C ALA A 230 -7.74 -2.65 2.71
N LEU A 231 -8.33 -3.84 2.79
CA LEU A 231 -9.72 -4.05 3.19
C LEU A 231 -9.97 -4.06 4.71
N LYS A 232 -8.92 -3.96 5.55
CA LYS A 232 -8.99 -4.14 7.02
C LYS A 232 -9.62 -5.49 7.44
N TRP A 233 -9.46 -6.55 6.64
CA TRP A 233 -10.09 -7.84 6.86
C TRP A 233 -9.15 -9.01 6.50
N PRO A 234 -9.21 -10.18 7.16
CA PRO A 234 -10.09 -10.57 8.25
C PRO A 234 -9.54 -10.21 9.65
N ASN A 235 -10.43 -10.10 10.65
CA ASN A 235 -10.07 -9.90 12.05
C ASN A 235 -10.67 -10.99 12.95
N PRO A 236 -10.25 -12.26 12.80
CA PRO A 236 -10.77 -13.37 13.59
C PRO A 236 -10.40 -13.24 15.08
N TRP A 237 -9.21 -12.71 15.38
CA TRP A 237 -8.77 -12.45 16.75
C TRP A 237 -8.26 -11.01 16.90
N PRO A 238 -9.15 -10.01 17.02
CA PRO A 238 -8.81 -8.59 16.96
C PRO A 238 -7.72 -8.13 17.95
N THR A 239 -7.60 -8.79 19.11
CA THR A 239 -6.62 -8.43 20.15
C THR A 239 -5.28 -9.17 20.01
N THR A 240 -5.20 -10.22 19.17
CA THR A 240 -3.99 -11.05 19.04
C THR A 240 -3.46 -11.14 17.61
N PHE A 241 -4.33 -11.41 16.64
CA PHE A 241 -4.00 -11.66 15.24
C PHE A 241 -5.17 -11.22 14.32
N GLY A 242 -5.00 -10.08 13.65
CA GLY A 242 -5.96 -9.52 12.71
C GLY A 242 -5.36 -9.34 11.31
N HIS A 243 -5.98 -8.49 10.50
CA HIS A 243 -5.69 -8.35 9.08
C HIS A 243 -4.23 -7.97 8.77
N HIS A 244 -3.58 -7.21 9.66
CA HIS A 244 -2.18 -6.84 9.51
C HIS A 244 -1.24 -8.02 9.72
N GLU A 245 -1.57 -8.90 10.67
CA GLU A 245 -0.78 -10.10 10.93
C GLU A 245 -0.91 -11.09 9.77
N PHE A 246 -2.10 -11.19 9.15
CA PHE A 246 -2.27 -11.91 7.88
C PHE A 246 -1.40 -11.30 6.76
N PHE A 247 -1.39 -9.97 6.62
CA PHE A 247 -0.51 -9.31 5.68
C PHE A 247 0.98 -9.63 5.92
N HIS A 248 1.45 -9.58 7.16
CA HIS A 248 2.82 -9.94 7.51
C HIS A 248 3.12 -11.42 7.22
N ALA A 249 2.19 -12.32 7.51
CA ALA A 249 2.34 -13.75 7.23
C ALA A 249 2.45 -14.01 5.72
N CYS A 250 1.53 -13.45 4.91
CA CYS A 250 1.60 -13.54 3.45
C CYS A 250 2.93 -12.98 2.91
N THR A 251 3.38 -11.84 3.42
CA THR A 251 4.65 -11.20 3.04
C THR A 251 5.85 -12.09 3.35
N ALA A 252 5.86 -12.75 4.51
CA ALA A 252 6.94 -13.66 4.91
C ALA A 252 6.97 -14.95 4.06
N VAL A 253 5.80 -15.56 3.78
CA VAL A 253 5.73 -16.76 2.94
C VAL A 253 6.11 -16.42 1.49
N ALA A 254 5.61 -15.31 0.95
CA ALA A 254 6.00 -14.82 -0.37
C ALA A 254 7.51 -14.59 -0.48
N ALA A 255 8.13 -14.00 0.56
CA ALA A 255 9.57 -13.81 0.63
C ALA A 255 10.36 -15.12 0.57
N ILE A 256 9.85 -16.20 1.18
CA ILE A 256 10.46 -17.54 1.08
C ILE A 256 10.39 -18.04 -0.36
N CYS A 257 9.24 -17.92 -1.03
CA CYS A 257 9.11 -18.30 -2.44
C CYS A 257 10.12 -17.53 -3.33
N HIS A 258 10.21 -16.21 -3.15
CA HIS A 258 11.14 -15.37 -3.92
C HIS A 258 12.59 -15.70 -3.61
N TYR A 259 12.95 -15.94 -2.35
CA TYR A 259 14.30 -16.37 -1.96
C TYR A 259 14.71 -17.67 -2.67
N ILE A 260 13.84 -18.68 -2.70
CA ILE A 260 14.10 -19.94 -3.41
C ILE A 260 14.22 -19.67 -4.92
N ALA A 261 13.36 -18.81 -5.48
CA ALA A 261 13.45 -18.43 -6.88
C ALA A 261 14.78 -17.72 -7.23
N MET A 262 15.39 -16.97 -6.30
CA MET A 262 16.71 -16.36 -6.52
C MET A 262 17.80 -17.41 -6.72
N TRP A 263 17.73 -18.56 -6.05
CA TRP A 263 18.72 -19.62 -6.26
C TRP A 263 18.68 -20.13 -7.70
N PHE A 264 17.48 -20.39 -8.24
CA PHE A 264 17.30 -20.78 -9.64
C PHE A 264 17.66 -19.66 -10.65
N ALA A 265 17.57 -18.40 -10.23
CA ALA A 265 17.95 -17.28 -11.09
C ALA A 265 19.47 -17.09 -11.18
N VAL A 266 20.20 -17.63 -10.22
CA VAL A 266 21.66 -17.50 -10.10
C VAL A 266 22.38 -18.75 -10.61
N PHE A 267 21.82 -19.95 -10.38
CA PHE A 267 22.41 -21.26 -10.67
C PHE A 267 21.47 -22.13 -11.53
#